data_AF-A0A9X8YAD2-F1
#
_entry.id   AF-A0A9X8YAD2-F1
#
_cell.length_a   1.000
_cell.length_b   1.000
_cell.length_c   1.000
_cell.angle_alpha   90.00
_cell.angle_beta   90.00
_cell.angle_gamma   90.00
#
_symmetry.space_group_name_H-M   'P 1'
#
loop_
_entity.id
_entity.type
_entity.pdbx_description
1 polymer ?
#
loop_
_entity_poly.entity_id
_entity_poly.type
_entity_poly.pdbx_seq_one_letter_code
_entity_poly.pdbx_strand_id
1 'polypeptide(L)'
;MDIDVVSLLRELDFSIEEGTSARSRVLRSPDNAIFLMSMVPSVQRVTAHTLRNFIAHRGSPVRPLFIGCTATDSVIEQAREGQVDVLTQQPLQLILKGTVFTPEVEQSTPIQRQAASGRKAWGRWAIERCLLLADTPLHQSEIAEYAGVSQQMVSRVCKDLGSLATHTVDGVETLEPVKLLERWRAHYPGAGGQQFGWYSLDPIVEQTLNAVEEARLLDANPLVSGDVAADRLMPWKLPTRGRIYVDSPVDLAGCGFVPAPLEEATLITCIPEDPTVWRLTWIGAFAIHEDMDLADAVLVYWDVLNSNDIDSHEAAEHLAALITTTLSL
;
A
#
# COMPACT_ATOMS: atom_id res chain seq x y z
N MET A 1 -3.45 -19.28 -25.16
CA MET A 1 -2.19 -19.10 -24.41
C MET A 1 -2.23 -20.15 -23.33
N ASP A 2 -1.32 -21.12 -23.36
CA ASP A 2 -1.35 -22.23 -22.40
C ASP A 2 -0.50 -21.83 -21.20
N ILE A 3 -1.10 -21.80 -20.01
CA ILE A 3 -0.39 -21.47 -18.77
C ILE A 3 0.44 -22.70 -18.38
N ASP A 4 1.75 -22.53 -18.25
CA ASP A 4 2.63 -23.60 -17.79
C ASP A 4 2.51 -23.79 -16.27
N VAL A 5 1.50 -24.57 -15.89
CA VAL A 5 1.15 -24.89 -14.51
C VAL A 5 2.32 -25.51 -13.75
N VAL A 6 3.13 -26.32 -14.41
CA VAL A 6 4.25 -27.02 -13.77
C VAL A 6 5.34 -26.04 -13.38
N SER A 7 5.65 -25.10 -14.27
CA SER A 7 6.63 -24.05 -13.98
C SER A 7 6.16 -23.13 -12.86
N LEU A 8 4.89 -22.69 -12.86
CA LEU A 8 4.35 -21.84 -11.78
C LEU A 8 4.37 -22.53 -10.40
N LEU A 9 4.04 -23.82 -10.35
CA LEU A 9 4.07 -24.56 -9.08
C LEU A 9 5.49 -24.76 -8.57
N ARG A 10 6.47 -24.96 -9.45
CA ARG A 10 7.89 -25.03 -9.07
C ARG A 10 8.42 -23.71 -8.53
N GLU A 11 7.97 -22.58 -9.09
CA GLU A 11 8.31 -21.23 -8.59
C GLU A 11 7.73 -20.95 -7.19
N LEU A 12 6.74 -21.75 -6.77
CA LEU A 12 6.18 -21.75 -5.41
C LEU A 12 6.76 -22.88 -4.52
N ASP A 13 7.83 -23.54 -4.98
CA ASP A 13 8.47 -24.68 -4.32
C ASP A 13 7.56 -25.92 -4.12
N PHE A 14 6.50 -26.04 -4.92
CA PHE A 14 5.67 -27.24 -4.96
C PHE A 14 6.24 -28.29 -5.90
N SER A 15 6.21 -29.56 -5.46
CA SER A 15 6.43 -30.70 -6.35
C SER A 15 5.10 -31.34 -6.76
N ILE A 16 5.06 -31.83 -8.01
CA ILE A 16 3.87 -32.41 -8.62
C ILE A 16 4.18 -33.86 -8.95
N GLU A 17 3.39 -34.77 -8.41
CA GLU A 17 3.41 -36.19 -8.74
C GLU A 17 2.09 -36.58 -9.44
N GLU A 18 2.14 -37.59 -10.32
CA GLU A 18 0.92 -38.12 -10.93
C GLU A 18 0.06 -38.81 -9.89
N GLY A 19 -1.24 -38.46 -9.85
CA GLY A 19 -2.20 -39.11 -8.98
C GLY A 19 -2.67 -40.46 -9.52
N THR A 20 -3.51 -41.13 -8.73
CA THR A 20 -4.11 -42.44 -9.06
C THR A 20 -5.03 -42.44 -10.30
N SER A 21 -5.30 -41.30 -10.92
CA SER A 21 -6.11 -41.17 -12.14
C SER A 21 -5.49 -40.17 -13.11
N ALA A 22 -5.78 -40.30 -14.40
CA ALA A 22 -5.21 -39.44 -15.46
C ALA A 22 -5.41 -37.92 -15.23
N ARG A 23 -6.42 -37.53 -14.44
CA ARG A 23 -6.76 -36.13 -14.12
C ARG A 23 -6.49 -35.73 -12.68
N SER A 24 -6.08 -36.65 -11.82
CA SER A 24 -5.66 -36.31 -10.46
C SER A 24 -4.16 -36.07 -10.41
N ARG A 25 -3.76 -35.12 -9.59
CA ARG A 25 -2.38 -34.75 -9.34
C ARG A 25 -2.21 -34.64 -7.83
N VAL A 26 -1.05 -35.08 -7.36
CA VAL A 26 -0.64 -34.96 -5.98
C VAL A 26 0.34 -33.80 -5.93
N LEU A 27 -0.05 -32.73 -5.24
CA LEU A 27 0.84 -31.62 -4.92
C LEU A 27 1.45 -31.85 -3.55
N ARG A 28 2.76 -31.67 -3.46
CA ARG A 28 3.49 -31.63 -2.20
C ARG A 28 4.01 -30.22 -2.01
N SER A 29 3.60 -29.59 -0.92
CA SER A 29 4.05 -28.26 -0.53
C SER A 29 5.47 -28.27 0.05
N PRO A 30 6.09 -27.09 0.21
CA PRO A 30 7.44 -26.97 0.80
C PRO A 30 7.53 -27.53 2.22
N ASP A 31 6.45 -27.43 3.00
CA ASP A 31 6.30 -28.03 4.34
C ASP A 31 5.94 -29.53 4.32
N ASN A 32 6.02 -30.17 3.15
CA ASN A 32 5.76 -31.59 2.91
C ASN A 32 4.29 -32.03 3.13
N ALA A 33 3.34 -31.09 3.18
CA ALA A 33 1.92 -31.41 3.18
C ALA A 33 1.46 -31.89 1.79
N ILE A 34 0.51 -32.83 1.76
CA ILE A 34 0.07 -33.50 0.55
C ILE A 34 -1.36 -33.09 0.19
N PHE A 35 -1.56 -32.63 -1.04
CA PHE A 35 -2.85 -32.21 -1.58
C PHE A 35 -3.21 -33.01 -2.82
N LEU A 36 -4.34 -33.72 -2.77
CA LEU A 36 -4.91 -34.40 -3.94
C LEU A 36 -5.90 -33.47 -4.63
N MET A 37 -5.66 -33.16 -5.91
CA MET A 37 -6.51 -32.26 -6.67
C MET A 37 -6.67 -32.66 -8.13
N SER A 38 -7.66 -32.06 -8.80
CA SER A 38 -7.86 -32.20 -10.24
C SER A 38 -7.63 -30.86 -10.93
N MET A 39 -6.74 -30.81 -11.92
CA MET A 39 -6.45 -29.57 -12.64
C MET A 39 -7.58 -29.25 -13.63
N VAL A 40 -8.11 -28.04 -13.54
CA VAL A 40 -9.04 -27.49 -14.53
C VAL A 40 -8.23 -26.87 -15.68
N PRO A 41 -8.69 -26.95 -16.94
CA PRO A 41 -8.04 -26.26 -18.05
C PRO A 41 -7.83 -24.78 -17.74
N SER A 42 -6.66 -24.26 -18.13
CA SER A 42 -6.28 -22.87 -17.89
C SER A 42 -7.20 -21.89 -18.63
N VAL A 43 -7.48 -20.75 -18.01
CA VAL A 43 -8.27 -19.65 -18.59
C VAL A 43 -7.56 -18.31 -18.41
N GLN A 44 -7.85 -17.31 -19.25
CA GLN A 44 -7.22 -16.00 -19.08
C GLN A 44 -7.57 -15.35 -17.72
N ARG A 45 -8.82 -15.49 -17.30
CA ARG A 45 -9.31 -14.98 -16.02
C ARG A 45 -10.27 -15.96 -15.37
N VAL A 46 -9.99 -16.35 -14.13
CA VAL A 46 -10.90 -17.17 -13.33
C VAL A 46 -12.00 -16.27 -12.77
N THR A 47 -13.25 -16.56 -13.12
CA THR A 47 -14.42 -15.79 -12.71
C THR A 47 -15.42 -16.68 -11.98
N ALA A 48 -16.35 -16.08 -11.22
CA ALA A 48 -17.46 -16.80 -10.61
C ALA A 48 -18.31 -17.58 -11.65
N HIS A 49 -18.39 -17.11 -12.90
CA HIS A 49 -19.04 -17.83 -13.98
C HIS A 49 -18.28 -19.11 -14.37
N THR A 50 -16.94 -19.04 -14.45
CA THR A 50 -16.07 -20.20 -14.69
C THR A 50 -16.23 -21.27 -13.60
N LEU A 51 -16.30 -20.85 -12.32
CA LEU A 51 -16.52 -21.75 -11.19
C LEU A 51 -17.87 -22.47 -11.30
N ARG A 52 -18.96 -21.72 -11.50
CA ARG A 52 -20.33 -22.26 -11.60
C ARG A 52 -20.47 -23.23 -12.76
N ASN A 53 -19.93 -22.87 -13.93
CA ASN A 53 -19.96 -23.74 -15.10
C ASN A 53 -19.20 -25.04 -14.85
N PHE A 54 -18.05 -25.00 -14.19
CA PHE A 54 -17.27 -26.22 -13.93
C PHE A 54 -17.95 -27.13 -12.90
N ILE A 55 -18.43 -26.57 -11.78
CA ILE A 55 -19.11 -27.31 -10.71
C ILE A 55 -20.39 -27.97 -11.23
N ALA A 56 -21.14 -27.29 -12.10
CA ALA A 56 -22.36 -27.84 -12.70
C ALA A 56 -22.11 -29.08 -13.60
N HIS A 57 -20.87 -29.30 -14.06
CA HIS A 57 -20.57 -30.33 -15.06
C HIS A 57 -19.80 -31.56 -14.52
N ARG A 58 -19.43 -31.64 -13.22
CA ARG A 58 -18.75 -32.83 -12.66
C ARG A 58 -19.01 -33.12 -11.17
N GLY A 59 -19.36 -34.37 -10.87
CA GLY A 59 -19.39 -34.95 -9.52
C GLY A 59 -18.09 -35.66 -9.10
N SER A 60 -16.93 -35.04 -9.33
CA SER A 60 -15.64 -35.62 -8.94
C SER A 60 -15.44 -35.54 -7.41
N PRO A 61 -14.99 -36.60 -6.73
CA PRO A 61 -14.70 -36.56 -5.29
C PRO A 61 -13.43 -35.77 -4.93
N VAL A 62 -12.64 -35.38 -5.94
CA VAL A 62 -11.38 -34.65 -5.77
C VAL A 62 -11.58 -33.16 -6.07
N ARG A 63 -11.10 -32.28 -5.18
CA ARG A 63 -11.25 -30.83 -5.32
C ARG A 63 -10.60 -30.30 -6.62
N PRO A 64 -11.29 -29.43 -7.38
CA PRO A 64 -10.73 -28.83 -8.59
C PRO A 64 -9.81 -27.66 -8.25
N LEU A 65 -8.63 -27.63 -8.88
CA LEU A 65 -7.74 -26.48 -8.91
C LEU A 65 -8.05 -25.65 -10.17
N PHE A 66 -8.56 -24.44 -9.98
CA PHE A 66 -8.83 -23.49 -11.07
C PHE A 66 -7.58 -22.70 -11.41
N ILE A 67 -7.26 -22.62 -12.70
CA ILE A 67 -5.99 -22.08 -13.18
C ILE A 67 -6.26 -20.91 -14.11
N GLY A 68 -5.63 -19.75 -13.86
CA GLY A 68 -5.70 -18.65 -14.81
C GLY A 68 -4.60 -17.61 -14.68
N CYS A 69 -4.49 -16.70 -15.65
CA CYS A 69 -3.50 -15.62 -15.55
C CYS A 69 -3.85 -14.69 -14.40
N THR A 70 -5.13 -14.36 -14.26
CA THR A 70 -5.69 -13.57 -13.16
C THR A 70 -6.96 -14.23 -12.62
N ALA A 71 -7.46 -13.75 -11.48
CA ALA A 71 -8.78 -14.10 -10.96
C ALA A 71 -9.55 -12.82 -10.56
N THR A 72 -10.87 -12.90 -10.50
CA THR A 72 -11.67 -11.81 -9.89
C THR A 72 -11.55 -11.85 -8.37
N ASP A 73 -11.64 -10.70 -7.70
CA ASP A 73 -11.53 -10.60 -6.24
C ASP A 73 -12.49 -11.54 -5.51
N SER A 74 -13.75 -11.63 -5.97
CA SER A 74 -14.74 -12.56 -5.42
C SER A 74 -14.29 -14.03 -5.46
N VAL A 75 -13.47 -14.43 -6.44
CA VAL A 75 -12.94 -15.80 -6.54
C VAL A 75 -11.75 -15.97 -5.61
N ILE A 76 -10.89 -14.96 -5.48
CA ILE A 76 -9.77 -14.97 -4.52
C ILE A 76 -10.30 -15.04 -3.08
N GLU A 77 -11.34 -14.28 -2.75
CA GLU A 77 -11.98 -14.33 -1.44
C GLU A 77 -12.60 -15.71 -1.17
N GLN A 78 -13.33 -16.28 -2.13
CA GLN A 78 -13.83 -17.66 -2.01
C GLN A 78 -12.70 -18.68 -1.83
N ALA A 79 -11.56 -18.47 -2.47
CA ALA A 79 -10.40 -19.34 -2.32
C ALA A 79 -9.77 -19.25 -0.93
N ARG A 80 -9.64 -18.03 -0.38
CA ARG A 80 -9.16 -17.75 0.98
C ARG A 80 -10.09 -18.30 2.06
N GLU A 81 -11.40 -18.30 1.80
CA GLU A 81 -12.39 -18.98 2.64
C GLU A 81 -12.36 -20.51 2.50
N GLY A 82 -11.48 -21.06 1.64
CA GLY A 82 -11.34 -22.49 1.40
C GLY A 82 -12.50 -23.11 0.64
N GLN A 83 -13.34 -22.30 -0.02
CA GLN A 83 -14.47 -22.77 -0.82
C GLN A 83 -14.02 -23.31 -2.17
N VAL A 84 -12.96 -22.74 -2.75
CA VAL A 84 -12.35 -23.17 -4.03
C VAL A 84 -10.83 -23.16 -3.94
N ASP A 85 -10.16 -23.91 -4.80
CA ASP A 85 -8.70 -23.91 -4.90
C ASP A 85 -8.30 -23.21 -6.21
N VAL A 86 -7.35 -22.27 -6.18
CA VAL A 86 -7.00 -21.40 -7.32
C VAL A 86 -5.49 -21.23 -7.46
N LEU A 87 -4.99 -21.25 -8.71
CA LEU A 87 -3.63 -20.86 -9.09
C LEU A 87 -3.72 -19.66 -10.05
N THR A 88 -3.07 -18.54 -9.71
CA THR A 88 -2.90 -17.39 -10.62
C THR A 88 -1.44 -17.12 -10.94
N GLN A 89 -1.19 -16.57 -12.12
CA GLN A 89 0.15 -16.13 -12.55
C GLN A 89 0.42 -14.66 -12.18
N GLN A 90 -0.62 -13.83 -12.14
CA GLN A 90 -0.53 -12.38 -11.88
C GLN A 90 -1.63 -11.93 -10.89
N PRO A 91 -1.29 -11.72 -9.61
CA PRO A 91 -0.01 -12.08 -8.98
C PRO A 91 0.20 -13.61 -8.97
N LEU A 92 1.45 -14.06 -8.92
CA LEU A 92 1.76 -15.48 -8.77
C LEU A 92 1.38 -15.93 -7.36
N GLN A 93 0.34 -16.74 -7.26
CA GLN A 93 -0.12 -17.30 -6.00
C GLN A 93 -0.89 -18.60 -6.23
N LEU A 94 -0.75 -19.53 -5.28
CA LEU A 94 -1.54 -20.73 -5.17
C LEU A 94 -2.35 -20.64 -3.87
N ILE A 95 -3.66 -20.84 -3.94
CA ILE A 95 -4.54 -20.87 -2.78
C ILE A 95 -5.17 -22.25 -2.68
N LEU A 96 -4.82 -23.00 -1.64
CA LEU A 96 -5.34 -24.35 -1.38
C LEU A 96 -6.03 -24.39 -0.02
N LYS A 97 -7.33 -24.75 0.00
CA LYS A 97 -8.11 -24.89 1.24
C LYS A 97 -8.01 -23.67 2.17
N GLY A 98 -7.89 -22.47 1.59
CA GLY A 98 -7.76 -21.21 2.33
C GLY A 98 -6.32 -20.78 2.64
N THR A 99 -5.33 -21.64 2.44
CA THR A 99 -3.91 -21.29 2.62
C THR A 99 -3.35 -20.68 1.34
N VAL A 100 -2.74 -19.51 1.46
CA VAL A 100 -2.10 -18.79 0.35
C VAL A 100 -0.60 -19.11 0.32
N PHE A 101 -0.10 -19.48 -0.85
CA PHE A 101 1.30 -19.71 -1.15
C PHE A 101 1.73 -18.72 -2.23
N THR A 102 2.80 -17.97 -1.97
CA THR A 102 3.42 -17.00 -2.89
C THR A 102 4.92 -17.28 -2.97
N PRO A 103 5.63 -16.82 -4.02
CA PRO A 103 7.07 -17.02 -4.14
C PRO A 103 7.79 -16.47 -2.90
N GLU A 104 8.72 -17.26 -2.36
CA GLU A 104 9.47 -16.91 -1.16
C GLU A 104 10.52 -15.85 -1.52
N VAL A 105 10.17 -14.56 -1.39
CA VAL A 105 11.17 -13.52 -1.17
C VAL A 105 11.47 -13.56 0.32
N GLU A 106 12.73 -13.78 0.71
CA GLU A 106 13.19 -13.78 2.11
C GLU A 106 12.61 -12.57 2.87
N GLN A 107 11.48 -12.78 3.55
CA GLN A 107 10.85 -11.79 4.40
C GLN A 107 10.27 -12.52 5.61
N SER A 108 10.92 -12.21 6.74
CA SER A 108 10.50 -12.35 8.12
C SER A 108 9.06 -12.83 8.36
N THR A 109 8.96 -13.93 9.11
CA THR A 109 7.79 -14.51 9.79
C THR A 109 6.51 -13.65 9.78
N PRO A 110 5.43 -14.06 9.10
CA PRO A 110 4.18 -13.31 9.11
C PRO A 110 3.40 -13.60 10.40
N ILE A 111 3.36 -12.63 11.30
CA ILE A 111 2.24 -12.49 12.23
C ILE A 111 1.01 -12.25 11.35
N GLN A 112 0.06 -13.19 11.40
CA GLN A 112 -1.23 -13.13 10.72
C GLN A 112 -1.90 -11.75 10.91
N ARG A 113 -1.78 -10.88 9.91
CA ARG A 113 -2.66 -9.72 9.78
C ARG A 113 -3.90 -10.19 9.03
N GLN A 114 -4.97 -10.40 9.77
CA GLN A 114 -6.31 -10.61 9.22
C GLN A 114 -6.61 -9.46 8.26
N ALA A 115 -6.59 -9.73 6.95
CA ALA A 115 -7.02 -8.77 5.95
C ALA A 115 -8.54 -8.62 6.09
N ALA A 116 -8.97 -7.61 6.83
CA ALA A 116 -10.36 -7.19 6.82
C ALA A 116 -10.66 -6.65 5.41
N SER A 117 -11.41 -7.43 4.63
CA SER A 117 -12.09 -6.97 3.41
C SER A 117 -13.18 -5.96 3.79
N GLY A 118 -12.72 -4.77 4.15
CA GLY A 118 -13.53 -3.58 4.44
C GLY A 118 -12.98 -2.42 3.64
N ARG A 119 -13.84 -1.44 3.35
CA ARG A 119 -13.43 -0.13 2.81
C ARG A 119 -12.19 0.35 3.58
N LYS A 120 -11.10 0.65 2.87
CA LYS A 120 -9.83 1.10 3.47
C LYS A 120 -10.12 2.21 4.48
N ALA A 121 -9.55 2.08 5.67
CA ALA A 121 -9.88 2.92 6.81
C ALA A 121 -9.17 4.29 6.77
N TRP A 122 -9.18 4.96 5.60
CA TRP A 122 -8.50 6.25 5.38
C TRP A 122 -8.77 7.27 6.48
N GLY A 123 -10.04 7.41 6.88
CA GLY A 123 -10.43 8.31 7.96
C GLY A 123 -9.77 7.99 9.31
N ARG A 124 -9.55 6.71 9.64
CA ARG A 124 -8.84 6.31 10.87
C ARG A 124 -7.38 6.75 10.82
N TRP A 125 -6.71 6.47 9.71
CA TRP A 125 -5.30 6.86 9.54
C TRP A 125 -5.13 8.36 9.46
N ALA A 126 -6.09 9.10 8.89
CA ALA A 126 -6.09 10.55 8.90
C ALA A 126 -6.26 11.12 10.32
N ILE A 127 -7.14 10.55 11.14
CA ILE A 127 -7.27 10.94 12.57
C ILE A 127 -5.96 10.70 13.33
N GLU A 128 -5.34 9.53 13.15
CA GLU A 128 -4.05 9.22 13.78
C GLU A 128 -2.96 10.20 13.32
N ARG A 129 -2.93 10.58 12.03
CA ARG A 129 -2.04 11.65 11.51
C ARG A 129 -2.34 13.02 12.11
N CYS A 130 -3.61 13.42 12.28
CA CYS A 130 -3.94 14.69 12.95
C CYS A 130 -3.29 14.77 14.34
N LEU A 131 -3.40 13.70 15.13
CA LEU A 131 -2.82 13.65 16.47
C LEU A 131 -1.28 13.65 16.48
N LEU A 132 -0.65 13.17 15.40
CA LEU A 132 0.81 13.17 15.22
C LEU A 132 1.35 14.51 14.70
N LEU A 133 0.51 15.31 14.03
CA LEU A 133 0.91 16.56 13.40
C LEU A 133 0.59 17.79 14.26
N ALA A 134 -0.47 17.72 15.08
CA ALA A 134 -0.96 18.87 15.84
C ALA A 134 0.00 19.27 16.96
N ASP A 135 0.43 20.52 16.97
CA ASP A 135 1.30 21.11 18.01
C ASP A 135 0.57 21.42 19.33
N THR A 136 -0.76 21.38 19.30
CA THR A 136 -1.63 21.62 20.45
C THR A 136 -2.80 20.62 20.45
N PRO A 137 -3.44 20.36 21.61
CA PRO A 137 -4.63 19.52 21.66
C PRO A 137 -5.72 20.02 20.71
N LEU A 138 -6.28 19.14 19.87
CA LEU A 138 -7.34 19.48 18.93
C LEU A 138 -8.70 18.99 19.43
N HIS A 139 -9.74 19.82 19.32
CA HIS A 139 -11.09 19.37 19.57
C HIS A 139 -11.53 18.33 18.53
N GLN A 140 -12.41 17.40 18.92
CA GLN A 140 -12.87 16.35 18.01
C GLN A 140 -13.58 16.89 16.76
N SER A 141 -14.18 18.08 16.83
CA SER A 141 -14.79 18.76 15.68
C SER A 141 -13.73 19.24 14.69
N GLU A 142 -12.61 19.76 15.18
CA GLU A 142 -11.48 20.21 14.35
C GLU A 142 -10.84 19.00 13.68
N ILE A 143 -10.54 17.94 14.45
CA ILE A 143 -10.02 16.68 13.90
C ILE A 143 -10.93 16.13 12.80
N ALA A 144 -12.26 16.21 12.98
CA ALA A 144 -13.23 15.75 12.00
C ALA A 144 -13.18 16.56 10.70
N GLU A 145 -13.06 17.89 10.81
CA GLU A 145 -12.92 18.81 9.68
C GLU A 145 -11.63 18.53 8.90
N TYR A 146 -10.50 18.52 9.60
CA TYR A 146 -9.19 18.18 9.07
C TYR A 146 -9.19 16.82 8.36
N ALA A 147 -9.64 15.75 9.02
CA ALA A 147 -9.63 14.41 8.45
C ALA A 147 -10.74 14.18 7.40
N GLY A 148 -11.69 15.10 7.24
CA GLY A 148 -12.83 14.95 6.33
C GLY A 148 -13.79 13.83 6.74
N VAL A 149 -13.99 13.63 8.04
CA VAL A 149 -14.84 12.58 8.61
C VAL A 149 -15.90 13.16 9.55
N SER A 150 -16.77 12.31 10.11
CA SER A 150 -17.70 12.74 11.15
C SER A 150 -17.02 12.81 12.52
N GLN A 151 -17.45 13.73 13.38
CA GLN A 151 -17.02 13.78 14.79
C GLN A 151 -17.29 12.46 15.54
N GLN A 152 -18.36 11.74 15.18
CA GLN A 152 -18.66 10.43 15.77
C GLN A 152 -17.57 9.39 15.45
N MET A 153 -17.02 9.44 14.24
CA MET A 153 -15.89 8.60 13.84
C MET A 153 -14.64 8.95 14.64
N VAL A 154 -14.36 10.24 14.83
CA VAL A 154 -13.26 10.71 15.69
C VAL A 154 -13.41 10.15 17.10
N SER A 155 -14.57 10.34 17.73
CA SER A 155 -14.86 9.82 19.07
C SER A 155 -14.62 8.30 19.18
N ARG A 156 -15.06 7.54 18.15
CA ARG A 156 -14.85 6.09 18.10
C ARG A 156 -13.36 5.74 17.98
N VAL A 157 -12.63 6.38 17.08
CA VAL A 157 -11.20 6.12 16.87
C VAL A 157 -10.39 6.49 18.11
N CYS A 158 -10.67 7.62 18.77
CA CYS A 158 -10.02 7.99 20.03
C CYS A 158 -10.27 6.94 21.12
N LYS A 159 -11.51 6.41 21.24
CA LYS A 159 -11.81 5.31 22.16
C LYS A 159 -11.01 4.04 21.82
N ASP A 160 -10.90 3.70 20.55
CA ASP A 160 -10.11 2.54 20.07
C ASP A 160 -8.59 2.73 20.27
N LEU A 161 -8.12 3.97 20.34
CA LEU A 161 -6.72 4.34 20.60
C LEU A 161 -6.36 4.23 22.09
N GLY A 162 -7.33 4.34 23.00
CA GLY A 162 -7.10 4.18 24.43
C GLY A 162 -6.09 5.21 24.95
N SER A 163 -4.99 4.74 25.56
CA SER A 163 -3.96 5.64 26.12
C SER A 163 -3.23 6.48 25.06
N LEU A 164 -3.27 6.07 23.79
CA LEU A 164 -2.65 6.82 22.71
C LEU A 164 -3.43 8.10 22.33
N ALA A 165 -4.65 8.27 22.83
CA ALA A 165 -5.47 9.48 22.68
C ALA A 165 -5.88 10.00 24.05
N THR A 166 -5.15 11.00 24.55
CA THR A 166 -5.43 11.66 25.83
C THR A 166 -6.45 12.76 25.64
N HIS A 167 -7.53 12.70 26.43
CA HIS A 167 -8.56 13.72 26.46
C HIS A 167 -8.22 14.75 27.55
N THR A 168 -8.04 16.00 27.16
CA THR A 168 -7.83 17.15 28.06
C THR A 168 -9.03 18.09 28.00
N VAL A 169 -8.96 19.18 28.77
CA VAL A 169 -9.95 20.26 28.67
C VAL A 169 -9.84 21.03 27.34
N ASP A 170 -8.63 21.06 26.76
CA ASP A 170 -8.32 21.82 25.55
C ASP A 170 -8.49 21.00 24.28
N GLY A 171 -8.60 19.66 24.37
CA GLY A 171 -8.83 18.83 23.19
C GLY A 171 -8.42 17.37 23.38
N VAL A 172 -8.08 16.76 22.26
CA VAL A 172 -7.49 15.43 22.18
C VAL A 172 -6.06 15.59 21.67
N GLU A 173 -5.13 14.95 22.37
CA GLU A 173 -3.72 14.91 22.02
C GLU A 173 -3.16 13.49 22.18
N THR A 174 -1.92 13.27 21.77
CA THR A 174 -1.19 12.04 22.09
C THR A 174 0.00 12.35 22.99
N LEU A 175 0.09 11.67 24.14
CA LEU A 175 1.24 11.73 25.04
C LEU A 175 2.26 10.62 24.75
N GLU A 176 1.96 9.75 23.79
CA GLU A 176 2.82 8.62 23.39
C GLU A 176 3.06 8.65 21.86
N PRO A 177 3.57 9.77 21.30
CA PRO A 177 3.63 9.99 19.85
C PRO A 177 4.46 8.93 19.11
N VAL A 178 5.54 8.44 19.73
CA VAL A 178 6.36 7.35 19.18
C VAL A 178 5.51 6.09 18.97
N LYS A 179 4.73 5.67 19.97
CA LYS A 179 3.87 4.48 19.87
C LYS A 179 2.73 4.68 18.90
N LEU A 180 2.19 5.90 18.80
CA LEU A 180 1.16 6.21 17.82
C LEU A 180 1.71 6.13 16.39
N LEU A 181 2.91 6.67 16.14
CA LEU A 181 3.56 6.59 14.83
C LEU A 181 3.90 5.14 14.45
N GLU A 182 4.44 4.34 15.37
CA GLU A 182 4.70 2.90 15.16
C GLU A 182 3.43 2.13 14.82
N ARG A 183 2.34 2.38 15.57
CA ARG A 183 1.03 1.80 15.29
C ARG A 183 0.54 2.22 13.92
N TRP A 184 0.60 3.50 13.59
CA TRP A 184 0.14 4.03 12.32
C TRP A 184 0.90 3.38 11.16
N ARG A 185 2.24 3.38 11.22
CA ARG A 185 3.14 2.70 10.27
C ARG A 185 2.78 1.23 10.13
N ALA A 186 2.50 0.54 11.22
CA ALA A 186 2.18 -0.88 11.16
C ALA A 186 0.87 -1.18 10.41
N HIS A 187 -0.07 -0.23 10.33
CA HIS A 187 -1.41 -0.48 9.77
C HIS A 187 -1.71 0.30 8.49
N TYR A 188 -1.01 1.40 8.21
CA TYR A 188 -1.18 2.18 6.99
C TYR A 188 -0.62 1.40 5.80
N PRO A 189 -1.38 1.18 4.71
CA PRO A 189 -0.90 0.44 3.55
C PRO A 189 -0.15 1.33 2.53
N GLY A 190 0.01 2.62 2.82
CA GLY A 190 0.41 3.63 1.85
C GLY A 190 -0.78 4.29 1.16
N ALA A 191 -0.53 5.42 0.50
CA ALA A 191 -1.57 6.20 -0.19
C ALA A 191 -2.23 5.45 -1.36
N GLY A 192 -1.59 4.37 -1.85
CA GLY A 192 -2.08 3.53 -2.93
C GLY A 192 -2.19 4.28 -4.26
N GLY A 193 -3.06 3.77 -5.15
CA GLY A 193 -3.39 4.45 -6.39
C GLY A 193 -2.39 4.26 -7.54
N GLN A 194 -2.58 5.06 -8.59
CA GLN A 194 -1.86 4.91 -9.85
C GLN A 194 -0.54 5.69 -9.80
N GLN A 195 0.56 5.02 -10.17
CA GLN A 195 1.89 5.62 -10.20
C GLN A 195 2.40 5.63 -11.64
N PHE A 196 3.04 6.74 -12.02
CA PHE A 196 3.68 6.92 -13.32
C PHE A 196 5.14 7.33 -13.09
N GLY A 197 6.05 6.64 -13.77
CA GLY A 197 7.48 6.88 -13.67
C GLY A 197 7.96 7.85 -14.76
N TRP A 198 8.81 8.78 -14.36
CA TRP A 198 9.41 9.78 -15.22
C TRP A 198 10.92 9.79 -15.00
N TYR A 199 11.65 10.06 -16.08
CA TYR A 199 13.09 10.18 -16.07
C TYR A 199 13.51 11.53 -16.67
N SER A 200 14.42 12.20 -15.98
CA SER A 200 15.15 13.38 -16.46
C SER A 200 16.61 13.28 -16.00
N LEU A 201 17.49 14.06 -16.64
CA LEU A 201 18.90 14.19 -16.30
C LEU A 201 19.20 15.38 -15.38
N ASP A 202 18.21 16.23 -15.11
CA ASP A 202 18.40 17.41 -14.25
C ASP A 202 18.64 16.98 -12.78
N PRO A 203 19.11 17.86 -11.89
CA PRO A 203 19.17 17.55 -10.46
C PRO A 203 17.78 17.20 -9.89
N ILE A 204 17.68 16.21 -8.98
CA ILE A 204 16.40 15.68 -8.47
C ILE A 204 15.45 16.75 -7.91
N VAL A 205 15.99 17.74 -7.19
CA VAL A 205 15.21 18.85 -6.64
C VAL A 205 14.66 19.75 -7.76
N GLU A 206 15.47 20.03 -8.78
CA GLU A 206 15.07 20.82 -9.96
C GLU A 206 14.01 20.08 -10.77
N GLN A 207 14.20 18.78 -11.00
CA GLN A 207 13.19 17.92 -11.63
C GLN A 207 11.85 18.00 -10.90
N THR A 208 11.88 17.86 -9.58
CA THR A 208 10.65 17.87 -8.77
C THR A 208 9.95 19.22 -8.82
N LEU A 209 10.69 20.32 -8.76
CA LEU A 209 10.15 21.67 -8.91
C LEU A 209 9.52 21.91 -10.28
N ASN A 210 10.22 21.54 -11.36
CA ASN A 210 9.70 21.66 -12.73
C ASN A 210 8.41 20.85 -12.89
N ALA A 211 8.37 19.62 -12.37
CA ALA A 211 7.16 18.79 -12.42
C ALA A 211 5.99 19.36 -11.59
N VAL A 212 6.26 20.00 -10.46
CA VAL A 212 5.25 20.74 -9.68
C VAL A 212 4.70 21.91 -10.49
N GLU A 213 5.55 22.69 -11.15
CA GLU A 213 5.12 23.80 -11.99
C GLU A 213 4.24 23.32 -13.15
N GLU A 214 4.68 22.27 -13.88
CA GLU A 214 3.90 21.67 -14.97
C GLU A 214 2.56 21.09 -14.47
N ALA A 215 2.55 20.40 -13.33
CA ALA A 215 1.31 19.89 -12.73
C ALA A 215 0.35 21.01 -12.33
N ARG A 216 0.87 22.15 -11.80
CA ARG A 216 0.05 23.33 -11.50
C ARG A 216 -0.52 23.97 -12.76
N LEU A 217 0.26 24.05 -13.84
CA LEU A 217 -0.22 24.55 -15.14
C LEU A 217 -1.34 23.69 -15.74
N LEU A 218 -1.39 22.42 -15.36
CA LEU A 218 -2.41 21.45 -15.75
C LEU A 218 -3.54 21.29 -14.71
N ASP A 219 -3.61 22.18 -13.71
CA ASP A 219 -4.62 22.17 -12.62
C ASP A 219 -4.66 20.86 -11.79
N ALA A 220 -3.52 20.17 -11.64
CA ALA A 220 -3.41 18.84 -11.00
C ALA A 220 -3.00 18.83 -9.51
N ASN A 221 -3.07 20.00 -8.86
CA ASN A 221 -2.85 20.22 -7.41
C ASN A 221 -1.72 19.38 -6.79
N PRO A 222 -0.45 19.59 -7.19
CA PRO A 222 0.64 18.74 -6.76
C PRO A 222 1.01 18.92 -5.28
N LEU A 223 1.37 17.83 -4.60
CA LEU A 223 2.02 17.81 -3.29
C LEU A 223 3.32 17.02 -3.36
N VAL A 224 4.42 17.61 -2.92
CA VAL A 224 5.73 16.96 -2.90
C VAL A 224 5.86 16.04 -1.69
N SER A 225 6.38 14.83 -1.91
CA SER A 225 6.65 13.84 -0.85
C SER A 225 8.00 13.14 -1.11
N GLY A 226 8.31 12.09 -0.35
CA GLY A 226 9.55 11.32 -0.45
C GLY A 226 10.78 12.16 -0.14
N ASP A 227 11.91 11.86 -0.81
CA ASP A 227 13.21 12.44 -0.48
C ASP A 227 13.24 13.96 -0.55
N VAL A 228 12.62 14.56 -1.57
CA VAL A 228 12.65 16.02 -1.75
C VAL A 228 11.88 16.73 -0.65
N ALA A 229 10.72 16.19 -0.24
CA ALA A 229 10.00 16.72 0.91
C ALA A 229 10.76 16.48 2.21
N ALA A 230 11.39 15.30 2.35
CA ALA A 230 12.20 14.98 3.51
C ALA A 230 13.40 15.92 3.68
N ASP A 231 14.10 16.24 2.60
CA ASP A 231 15.20 17.20 2.59
C ASP A 231 14.74 18.61 3.01
N ARG A 232 13.52 19.02 2.63
CA ARG A 232 12.94 20.29 3.10
C ARG A 232 12.58 20.29 4.58
N LEU A 233 12.01 19.20 5.08
CA LEU A 233 11.63 19.05 6.48
C LEU A 233 12.86 18.87 7.40
N MET A 234 13.83 18.09 6.93
CA MET A 234 15.07 17.79 7.64
C MET A 234 16.19 17.41 6.64
N PRO A 235 17.08 18.37 6.29
CA PRO A 235 18.15 18.14 5.33
C PRO A 235 19.21 17.19 5.90
N TRP A 236 19.00 15.90 5.70
CA TRP A 236 19.85 14.83 6.24
C TRP A 236 20.51 13.99 5.14
N LYS A 237 19.79 13.72 4.06
CA LYS A 237 20.24 12.93 2.89
C LYS A 237 20.04 13.74 1.62
N LEU A 238 20.94 13.57 0.65
CA LEU A 238 20.74 14.07 -0.71
C LEU A 238 19.60 13.32 -1.42
N PRO A 239 18.58 14.01 -1.95
CA PRO A 239 17.49 13.37 -2.66
C PRO A 239 17.97 12.56 -3.87
N THR A 240 17.51 11.31 -3.94
CA THR A 240 17.84 10.38 -5.03
C THR A 240 16.66 10.16 -5.96
N ARG A 241 15.44 10.44 -5.50
CA ARG A 241 14.22 10.37 -6.32
C ARG A 241 13.17 11.42 -5.91
N GLY A 242 12.52 12.03 -6.89
CA GLY A 242 11.36 12.88 -6.69
C GLY A 242 10.08 12.07 -6.55
N ARG A 243 9.16 12.52 -5.69
CA ARG A 243 7.78 11.99 -5.61
C ARG A 243 6.81 13.16 -5.49
N ILE A 244 5.79 13.16 -6.32
CA ILE A 244 4.68 14.11 -6.21
C ILE A 244 3.34 13.36 -6.22
N TYR A 245 2.46 13.70 -5.29
CA TYR A 245 1.04 13.36 -5.36
C TYR A 245 0.34 14.38 -6.26
N VAL A 246 -0.55 13.91 -7.13
CA VAL A 246 -1.38 14.72 -8.02
C VAL A 246 -2.82 14.18 -7.97
N ASP A 247 -3.82 15.05 -8.11
CA ASP A 247 -5.22 14.64 -8.04
C ASP A 247 -5.79 14.17 -9.40
N SER A 248 -5.03 14.38 -10.47
CA SER A 248 -5.37 14.02 -11.84
C SER A 248 -4.13 13.63 -12.64
N PRO A 249 -4.28 12.86 -13.73
CA PRO A 249 -3.13 12.43 -14.53
C PRO A 249 -2.39 13.62 -15.16
N VAL A 250 -1.08 13.66 -14.95
CA VAL A 250 -0.17 14.65 -15.54
C VAL A 250 0.72 13.95 -16.56
N ASP A 251 0.79 14.48 -17.77
CA ASP A 251 1.76 14.05 -18.77
C ASP A 251 2.93 15.04 -18.79
N LEU A 252 4.08 14.60 -18.30
CA LEU A 252 5.31 15.40 -18.29
C LEU A 252 6.15 15.22 -19.55
N ALA A 253 5.73 14.37 -20.50
CA ALA A 253 6.49 14.09 -21.70
C ALA A 253 6.70 15.37 -22.53
N GLY A 254 7.96 15.67 -22.83
CA GLY A 254 8.34 16.86 -23.59
C GLY A 254 8.59 18.11 -22.75
N CYS A 255 8.32 18.08 -21.44
CA CYS A 255 8.70 19.13 -20.48
C CYS A 255 10.02 18.80 -19.76
N GLY A 256 11.00 18.27 -20.50
CA GLY A 256 12.28 17.80 -19.94
C GLY A 256 12.24 16.36 -19.37
N PHE A 257 11.06 15.72 -19.37
CA PHE A 257 10.89 14.33 -18.92
C PHE A 257 10.60 13.37 -20.07
N VAL A 258 10.96 12.11 -19.85
CA VAL A 258 10.51 10.96 -20.63
C VAL A 258 9.83 9.92 -19.72
N PRO A 259 8.77 9.24 -20.18
CA PRO A 259 8.18 8.14 -19.43
C PRO A 259 9.19 7.02 -19.19
N ALA A 260 9.20 6.47 -17.98
CA ALA A 260 10.11 5.40 -17.58
C ALA A 260 9.41 4.34 -16.69
N PRO A 261 9.90 3.09 -16.68
CA PRO A 261 9.50 2.11 -15.67
C PRO A 261 9.74 2.64 -14.26
N LEU A 262 8.92 2.24 -13.29
CA LEU A 262 9.01 2.75 -11.90
C LEU A 262 10.35 2.43 -11.24
N GLU A 263 11.01 1.34 -11.65
CA GLU A 263 12.32 0.96 -11.12
C GLU A 263 13.43 1.92 -11.56
N GLU A 264 13.31 2.47 -12.77
CA GLU A 264 14.30 3.34 -13.41
C GLU A 264 13.98 4.84 -13.24
N ALA A 265 12.75 5.17 -12.82
CA ALA A 265 12.28 6.54 -12.69
C ALA A 265 13.09 7.36 -11.66
N THR A 266 13.43 8.60 -12.04
CA THR A 266 14.01 9.62 -11.15
C THR A 266 12.92 10.49 -10.51
N LEU A 267 11.71 10.47 -11.05
CA LEU A 267 10.52 11.13 -10.52
C LEU A 267 9.30 10.21 -10.63
N ILE A 268 8.50 10.13 -9.57
CA ILE A 268 7.21 9.40 -9.58
C ILE A 268 6.08 10.38 -9.34
N THR A 269 5.10 10.41 -10.25
CA THR A 269 3.80 11.04 -10.02
C THR A 269 2.81 9.99 -9.54
N CYS A 270 2.06 10.28 -8.48
CA CYS A 270 1.11 9.35 -7.88
C CYS A 270 -0.28 9.99 -7.77
N ILE A 271 -1.30 9.32 -8.30
CA ILE A 271 -2.72 9.65 -8.04
C ILE A 271 -3.18 8.73 -6.91
N PRO A 272 -3.22 9.21 -5.66
CA PRO A 272 -3.47 8.36 -4.50
C PRO A 272 -4.93 7.90 -4.44
N GLU A 273 -5.14 6.70 -3.87
CA GLU A 273 -6.49 6.25 -3.48
C GLU A 273 -6.93 6.82 -2.13
N ASP A 274 -5.96 7.27 -1.31
CA ASP A 274 -6.20 7.93 -0.04
C ASP A 274 -6.70 9.36 -0.27
N PRO A 275 -7.98 9.67 0.00
CA PRO A 275 -8.55 10.99 -0.23
C PRO A 275 -8.11 12.02 0.83
N THR A 276 -7.29 11.59 1.81
CA THR A 276 -6.87 12.43 2.94
C THR A 276 -5.49 13.03 2.77
N VAL A 277 -4.80 12.76 1.65
CA VAL A 277 -3.46 13.28 1.34
C VAL A 277 -3.39 14.81 1.37
N TRP A 278 -4.35 15.50 0.74
CA TRP A 278 -4.39 16.97 0.73
C TRP A 278 -4.95 17.62 1.98
N ARG A 279 -5.59 16.87 2.87
CA ARG A 279 -6.40 17.50 3.92
C ARG A 279 -5.62 17.95 5.13
N LEU A 280 -4.45 17.35 5.39
CA LEU A 280 -3.68 17.56 6.63
C LEU A 280 -2.43 18.42 6.44
N THR A 281 -2.24 19.01 5.25
CA THR A 281 -1.03 19.77 4.88
C THR A 281 -0.84 21.06 5.68
N TRP A 282 -1.87 21.53 6.40
CA TRP A 282 -1.90 22.79 7.13
C TRP A 282 -2.04 22.60 8.66
N ILE A 283 -1.81 21.39 9.15
CA ILE A 283 -1.89 21.07 10.60
C ILE A 283 -0.52 21.24 11.26
N GLY A 284 -0.53 21.91 12.40
CA GLY A 284 0.60 21.98 13.33
C GLY A 284 1.68 22.97 12.93
N ALA A 285 2.88 22.76 13.48
CA ALA A 285 3.98 23.71 13.44
C ALA A 285 4.95 23.52 12.25
N PHE A 286 4.58 22.71 11.24
CA PHE A 286 5.44 22.50 10.08
C PHE A 286 5.44 23.72 9.15
N ALA A 287 6.62 24.07 8.63
CA ALA A 287 6.78 25.25 7.80
C ALA A 287 6.02 25.12 6.47
N ILE A 288 5.32 26.19 6.09
CA ILE A 288 4.75 26.34 4.75
C ILE A 288 5.86 26.87 3.85
N HIS A 289 6.07 26.22 2.71
CA HIS A 289 7.08 26.62 1.73
C HIS A 289 6.42 27.37 0.57
N GLU A 290 6.97 28.52 0.18
CA GLU A 290 6.38 29.36 -0.88
C GLU A 290 6.53 28.75 -2.28
N ASP A 291 7.55 27.92 -2.50
CA ASP A 291 7.88 27.34 -3.80
C ASP A 291 7.15 26.02 -4.08
N MET A 292 6.87 25.22 -3.05
CA MET A 292 6.21 23.93 -3.18
C MET A 292 5.30 23.62 -2.00
N ASP A 293 4.18 22.96 -2.29
CA ASP A 293 3.32 22.39 -1.25
C ASP A 293 3.83 20.99 -0.91
N LEU A 294 4.00 20.70 0.38
CA LEU A 294 4.47 19.40 0.86
C LEU A 294 3.29 18.54 1.32
N ALA A 295 3.40 17.23 1.11
CA ALA A 295 2.62 16.27 1.90
C ALA A 295 2.95 16.42 3.39
N ASP A 296 2.02 16.07 4.26
CA ASP A 296 2.28 16.13 5.70
C ASP A 296 3.43 15.20 6.11
N ALA A 297 4.13 15.57 7.18
CA ALA A 297 5.36 14.91 7.61
C ALA A 297 5.19 13.39 7.84
N VAL A 298 4.00 12.92 8.25
CA VAL A 298 3.73 11.49 8.47
C VAL A 298 3.64 10.72 7.14
N LEU A 299 3.08 11.30 6.08
CA LEU A 299 3.12 10.72 4.74
C LEU A 299 4.53 10.78 4.13
N VAL A 300 5.27 11.87 4.33
CA VAL A 300 6.67 11.97 3.89
C VAL A 300 7.52 10.89 4.56
N TYR A 301 7.36 10.71 5.88
CA TYR A 301 7.97 9.60 6.63
C TYR A 301 7.66 8.24 6.01
N TRP A 302 6.39 7.99 5.67
CA TRP A 302 5.98 6.74 5.05
C TRP A 302 6.64 6.50 3.70
N ASP A 303 6.65 7.51 2.84
CA ASP A 303 7.19 7.40 1.49
C ASP A 303 8.71 7.19 1.49
N VAL A 304 9.44 7.90 2.37
CA VAL A 304 10.88 7.69 2.55
C VAL A 304 11.15 6.28 3.08
N LEU A 305 10.46 5.87 4.14
CA LEU A 305 10.67 4.57 4.76
C LEU A 305 10.44 3.40 3.80
N ASN A 306 9.47 3.53 2.90
CA ASN A 306 9.10 2.50 1.91
C ASN A 306 9.77 2.73 0.55
N SER A 307 10.75 3.63 0.46
CA SER A 307 11.61 3.74 -0.71
C SER A 307 12.69 2.64 -0.68
N ASN A 308 13.22 2.30 -1.86
CA ASN A 308 14.18 1.21 -2.02
C ASN A 308 15.65 1.69 -1.88
N ASP A 309 15.90 2.84 -1.28
CA ASP A 309 17.25 3.38 -1.13
C ASP A 309 17.94 2.85 0.13
N ILE A 310 19.28 2.78 0.09
CA ILE A 310 20.12 2.15 1.13
C ILE A 310 19.96 2.84 2.50
N ASP A 311 19.75 4.15 2.48
CA ASP A 311 19.70 5.07 3.62
C ASP A 311 18.26 5.51 3.99
N SER A 312 17.26 4.91 3.34
CA SER A 312 15.83 5.20 3.56
C SER A 312 15.40 5.03 5.02
N HIS A 313 15.93 4.00 5.70
CA HIS A 313 15.58 3.73 7.09
C HIS A 313 16.11 4.80 8.03
N GLU A 314 17.36 5.24 7.85
CA GLU A 314 17.99 6.26 8.68
C GLU A 314 17.35 7.63 8.45
N ALA A 315 17.07 7.98 7.18
CA ALA A 315 16.30 9.19 6.85
C ALA A 315 14.89 9.18 7.48
N ALA A 316 14.21 8.03 7.46
CA ALA A 316 12.91 7.88 8.10
C ALA A 316 12.99 7.97 9.64
N GLU A 317 14.05 7.48 10.28
CA GLU A 317 14.26 7.63 11.72
C GLU A 317 14.40 9.11 12.13
N HIS A 318 15.12 9.89 11.32
CA HIS A 318 15.22 11.32 11.48
C HIS A 318 13.85 12.03 11.38
N LEU A 319 13.04 11.70 10.38
CA LEU A 319 11.67 12.21 10.27
C LEU A 319 10.77 11.77 11.44
N ALA A 320 10.90 10.53 11.89
CA ALA A 320 10.15 10.03 13.06
C ALA A 320 10.51 10.83 14.33
N ALA A 321 11.79 11.14 14.53
CA ALA A 321 12.23 11.99 15.63
C ALA A 321 11.64 13.40 15.53
N LEU A 322 11.58 14.01 14.34
CA LEU A 322 10.93 15.31 14.13
C LEU A 322 9.45 15.26 14.53
N ILE A 323 8.69 14.33 13.97
CA ILE A 323 7.24 14.19 14.21
C ILE A 323 6.96 14.01 15.70
N THR A 324 7.77 13.22 16.40
CA THR A 324 7.52 12.85 17.80
C THR A 324 8.07 13.85 18.80
N THR A 325 9.08 14.66 18.43
CA THR A 325 9.69 15.66 19.31
C THR A 325 8.95 17.00 19.26
N THR A 326 8.39 17.38 18.11
CA THR A 326 7.58 18.61 17.98
C THR A 326 6.36 18.62 18.91
N LEU A 327 5.92 17.45 19.37
CA LEU A 327 4.81 17.25 20.31
C LEU A 327 5.24 17.28 21.80
N SER A 328 6.54 17.38 22.09
CA SER A 328 7.11 17.33 23.44
C SER A 328 7.58 18.69 23.99
N LEU A 329 7.41 19.77 23.22
CA LEU A 329 7.80 21.15 23.57
C LEU A 329 6.56 21.98 23.89
#